data_AF-A0A661AIX8-F1
#
_entry.id   AF-A0A661AIX8-F1
#
_cell.length_a   1.000
_cell.length_b   1.000
_cell.length_c   1.000
_cell.angle_alpha   90.00
_cell.angle_beta   90.00
_cell.angle_gamma   90.00
#
_symmetry.space_group_name_H-M   'P 1'
#
loop_
_entity.id
_entity.type
_entity.pdbx_description
1 polymer ?
#
loop_
_entity_poly.entity_id
_entity_poly.type
_entity_poly.pdbx_seq_one_letter_code
_entity_poly.pdbx_strand_id
1 'polypeptide(L)' 'MNLYEYQAKEIFKKYGIPVPEEELARNPEEAKRIAQRIGKVVVKAQVL' A
#
# COMPACT_ATOMS: atom_id res chain seq x y z
N MET A 1 10.20 5.40 -17.32
CA MET A 1 10.23 4.27 -16.38
C MET A 1 9.11 4.49 -15.39
N ASN A 2 8.18 3.54 -15.28
CA ASN A 2 7.01 3.64 -14.39
C ASN A 2 7.32 2.99 -13.05
N LEU A 3 6.63 3.44 -12.00
CA LEU A 3 6.66 2.86 -10.66
C LEU A 3 5.26 2.38 -10.29
N TYR A 4 5.18 1.31 -9.50
CA TYR A 4 3.93 0.96 -8.84
C TYR A 4 3.57 1.99 -7.76
N GLU A 5 2.27 2.09 -7.42
CA GLU A 5 1.78 3.03 -6.40
C GLU A 5 2.51 2.87 -5.07
N TYR A 6 2.71 1.63 -4.60
CA TYR A 6 3.36 1.37 -3.32
C TYR A 6 4.83 1.86 -3.29
N GLN A 7 5.54 1.73 -4.43
CA GLN A 7 6.94 2.17 -4.54
C GLN A 7 7.04 3.70 -4.48
N ALA A 8 6.14 4.40 -5.19
CA ALA A 8 6.08 5.86 -5.14
C ALA A 8 5.79 6.36 -3.72
N LYS A 9 4.90 5.69 -2.98
CA LYS A 9 4.58 6.06 -1.59
C LYS A 9 5.71 5.75 -0.61
N GLU A 10 6.49 4.69 -0.81
CA GLU A 10 7.72 4.45 -0.05
C GLU A 10 8.72 5.59 -0.24
N ILE A 11 8.85 6.12 -1.45
CA ILE A 11 9.68 7.30 -1.73
C ILE A 11 9.13 8.51 -0.99
N PHE A 12 7.83 8.78 -1.06
CA PHE A 12 7.19 9.90 -0.34
C PHE A 12 7.44 9.85 1.17
N LYS A 13 7.28 8.66 1.79
CA LYS A 13 7.59 8.45 3.22
C LYS A 13 9.04 8.83 3.56
N LYS A 14 10.01 8.44 2.72
CA LYS A 14 11.44 8.76 2.93
C LYS A 14 11.73 10.25 2.91
N TYR A 15 10.94 11.04 2.18
CA TYR A 15 11.06 12.50 2.12
C TYR A 15 10.12 13.24 3.07
N GLY A 16 9.45 12.53 3.99
CA GLY A 16 8.55 13.13 4.98
C GLY A 16 7.22 13.62 4.40
N ILE A 17 6.88 13.22 3.17
CA ILE A 17 5.58 13.52 2.56
C ILE A 17 4.56 12.55 3.16
N PRO A 18 3.48 13.04 3.80
CA PRO A 18 2.49 12.16 4.42
C PRO A 18 1.75 11.35 3.37
N VAL A 19 1.56 10.07 3.66
CA VAL A 19 0.76 9.14 2.86
C VAL A 19 -0.14 8.32 3.79
N PRO A 20 -1.28 7.78 3.30
CA PRO A 20 -2.14 6.93 4.11
C PRO A 20 -1.40 5.70 4.65
N GLU A 21 -1.87 5.16 5.78
CA GLU A 21 -1.42 3.85 6.25
C GLU A 21 -1.77 2.78 5.20
N GLU A 22 -0.79 1.96 4.84
CA GLU A 22 -0.93 0.95 3.81
C GLU A 22 0.09 -0.18 4.01
N GLU A 23 -0.17 -1.32 3.37
CA GLU A 23 0.74 -2.46 3.31
C GLU A 23 0.49 -3.24 2.01
N LEU A 24 1.56 -3.75 1.39
CA LEU A 24 1.47 -4.54 0.17
C LEU A 24 1.02 -5.97 0.50
N ALA A 25 -0.12 -6.40 -0.05
CA ALA A 25 -0.57 -7.78 0.01
C ALA A 25 -0.16 -8.54 -1.27
N ARG A 26 0.39 -9.74 -1.11
CA ARG A 26 0.75 -10.64 -2.22
C ARG A 26 -0.24 -11.78 -2.44
N ASN A 27 -1.14 -12.00 -1.48
CA ASN A 27 -2.19 -13.01 -1.53
C ASN A 27 -3.44 -12.53 -0.75
N PRO A 28 -4.60 -13.19 -0.94
CA PRO A 28 -5.84 -12.83 -0.25
C PRO A 28 -5.76 -12.89 1.28
N GLU A 29 -4.99 -13.83 1.84
CA GLU A 29 -4.83 -14.01 3.28
C GLU A 29 -4.11 -12.82 3.93
N GLU A 30 -3.07 -12.30 3.29
CA GLU A 30 -2.38 -11.07 3.68
C GLU A 30 -3.32 -9.87 3.61
N ALA A 31 -4.06 -9.70 2.51
CA ALA A 31 -5.00 -8.59 2.36
C ALA A 31 -6.03 -8.58 3.51
N LYS A 32 -6.54 -9.75 3.90
CA LYS A 32 -7.46 -9.89 5.03
C LYS A 32 -6.82 -9.50 6.36
N ARG A 33 -5.61 -9.99 6.66
CA ARG A 33 -4.90 -9.63 7.91
C ARG A 33 -4.60 -8.14 8.00
N ILE A 34 -4.19 -7.53 6.89
CA ILE A 34 -3.92 -6.09 6.80
C ILE A 34 -5.20 -5.28 7.06
N ALA A 35 -6.31 -5.65 6.41
CA ALA A 35 -7.59 -4.98 6.63
C ALA A 35 -8.08 -5.08 8.08
N GLN A 36 -7.88 -6.22 8.74
CA GLN A 36 -8.22 -6.39 10.16
C GLN A 36 -7.39 -5.49 11.08
N ARG A 37 -6.13 -5.23 10.73
CA ARG A 37 -5.21 -4.38 11.50
C ARG A 37 -5.49 -2.89 11.31
N ILE A 38 -5.74 -2.46 10.08
CA ILE A 38 -5.94 -1.03 9.72
C ILE A 38 -7.40 -0.58 9.95
N GLY A 39 -8.37 -1.47 9.72
CA GLY A 39 -9.80 -1.14 9.75
C GLY A 39 -10.40 -0.96 8.35
N LYS A 40 -11.11 0.15 8.11
CA LYS A 40 -11.74 0.40 6.80
C LYS A 40 -10.66 0.71 5.76
N VAL A 41 -10.56 -0.13 4.72
CA VAL A 41 -9.49 -0.05 3.70
C VAL A 41 -10.03 0.05 2.27
N VAL A 42 -9.14 0.44 1.36
CA VAL A 42 -9.32 0.35 -0.09
C VAL A 42 -8.31 -0.67 -0.63
N VAL A 43 -8.78 -1.64 -1.42
CA VAL A 43 -7.91 -2.61 -2.11
C VAL A 43 -7.62 -2.08 -3.51
N LYS A 44 -6.33 -2.03 -3.89
CA LYS A 44 -5.89 -1.52 -5.20
C LYS A 44 -4.95 -2.51 -5.88
N ALA A 45 -5.27 -2.90 -7.11
CA ALA A 45 -4.36 -3.68 -7.94
C ALA A 45 -3.10 -2.87 -8.25
N GLN A 46 -1.93 -3.50 -8.13
CA GLN A 46 -0.66 -2.89 -8.51
C GLN A 46 -0.33 -3.28 -9.96
N VAL A 47 -0.44 -2.31 -10.87
CA VAL A 47 -0.19 -2.43 -12.31
C VAL A 47 0.70 -1.26 -12.79
N LEU A 48 1.38 -1.40 -13.94
CA LEU A 48 2.29 -0.39 -14.52
C LEU A 48 1.70 0.34 -15.73
#